data_AF-E8JQQ9-F1
#
_entry.id   AF-E8JQQ9-F1
#
_cell.length_a   1.000
_cell.length_b   1.000
_cell.length_c   1.000
_cell.angle_alpha   90.00
_cell.angle_beta   90.00
_cell.angle_gamma   90.00
#
_symmetry.space_group_name_H-M   'P 1'
#
loop_
_entity.id
_entity.type
_entity.pdbx_description
1 polymer ?
#
loop_
_entity_poly.entity_id
_entity_poly.type
_entity_poly.pdbx_seq_one_letter_code
_entity_poly.pdbx_strand_id
1 'polypeptide(L)' 'MKEENLMKKADVLSQEEKDFLKRYQNKTRHGFRELLAYCAILNKLTND' A
#
# COMPACT_ATOMS: atom_id res chain seq x y z
N MET A 1 -12.41 10.23 5.72
CA MET A 1 -11.26 11.01 6.24
C MET A 1 -9.92 10.25 6.25
N LYS A 2 -9.79 9.01 6.75
CA LYS A 2 -8.49 8.27 6.69
C LYS A 2 -8.13 7.76 5.29
N GLU A 3 -9.12 7.37 4.47
CA GLU A 3 -8.88 6.84 3.11
C GLU A 3 -8.58 7.92 2.07
N GLU A 4 -9.14 9.13 2.21
CA GLU A 4 -8.91 10.24 1.28
C GLU A 4 -7.47 10.77 1.30
N ASN A 5 -6.78 10.69 2.44
CA ASN A 5 -5.39 11.15 2.55
C ASN A 5 -4.39 10.17 1.90
N LEU A 6 -4.73 8.88 1.78
CA LEU A 6 -3.94 7.88 1.07
C LEU A 6 -4.00 8.07 -0.45
N MET A 7 -5.14 8.55 -0.97
CA MET A 7 -5.34 8.80 -2.40
C MET A 7 -4.47 9.94 -2.96
N LYS A 8 -4.19 10.98 -2.17
CA LYS A 8 -3.39 12.14 -2.62
C LYS A 8 -1.88 11.85 -2.75
N LYS A 9 -1.37 10.79 -2.13
CA LYS A 9 0.04 10.37 -2.23
C LYS A 9 0.27 9.19 -3.18
N ALA A 10 -0.78 8.76 -3.88
CA ALA A 10 -0.71 7.63 -4.82
C ALA A 10 0.18 7.91 -6.04
N ASP A 11 0.61 9.15 -6.29
CA ASP A 11 1.57 9.48 -7.36
C ASP A 11 2.99 9.00 -7.06
N VAL A 12 3.34 8.77 -5.80
CA VAL A 12 4.66 8.26 -5.40
C VAL A 12 4.80 6.75 -5.67
N LEU A 13 3.68 6.03 -5.78
CA LEU A 13 3.68 4.59 -5.94
C LEU A 13 3.82 4.16 -7.40
N SER A 14 4.63 3.14 -7.63
CA SER A 14 4.69 2.47 -8.93
C SER A 14 3.37 1.76 -9.25
N GLN A 15 3.14 1.46 -10.52
CA GLN A 15 1.96 0.68 -10.93
C GLN A 15 1.93 -0.69 -10.26
N GLU A 16 3.10 -1.32 -10.07
CA GLU A 16 3.22 -2.62 -9.40
C GLU A 16 2.82 -2.54 -7.92
N GLU A 17 3.19 -1.46 -7.22
CA GLU A 17 2.79 -1.23 -5.83
C GLU A 17 1.28 -0.99 -5.71
N LYS A 18 0.68 -0.27 -6.66
CA LYS A 18 -0.77 -0.07 -6.72
C LYS A 18 -1.50 -1.40 -6.93
N ASP A 19 -1.01 -2.25 -7.83
CA ASP A 19 -1.59 -3.55 -8.12
C ASP A 19 -1.37 -4.55 -6.98
N PHE A 20 -0.24 -4.44 -6.26
CA PHE A 20 -0.03 -5.14 -5.00
C PHE A 20 -1.08 -4.74 -3.96
N LEU A 21 -1.30 -3.44 -3.72
CA LEU A 21 -2.27 -2.98 -2.72
C LEU A 21 -3.69 -3.44 -3.02
N LYS A 22 -4.12 -3.41 -4.30
CA LYS A 22 -5.43 -3.94 -4.71
C LYS A 22 -5.58 -5.43 -4.40
N ARG A 23 -4.56 -6.24 -4.73
CA ARG A 23 -4.56 -7.68 -4.43
C ARG A 23 -4.51 -7.94 -2.92
N TYR A 24 -3.73 -7.14 -2.21
CA TYR A 24 -3.61 -7.19 -0.76
C TYR A 24 -4.96 -6.91 -0.09
N GLN A 25 -5.69 -5.85 -0.46
CA GLN A 25 -7.00 -5.54 0.13
C GLN A 25 -8.06 -6.63 -0.11
N ASN A 26 -8.03 -7.29 -1.28
CA ASN A 26 -9.02 -8.30 -1.64
C ASN A 26 -8.77 -9.69 -0.99
N LYS A 27 -7.67 -9.85 -0.25
CA LYS A 27 -7.27 -11.12 0.32
C LYS A 27 -7.56 -11.14 1.82
N THR A 28 -8.18 -12.20 2.32
CA THR A 28 -8.54 -12.32 3.75
C THR A 28 -7.37 -12.77 4.64
N ARG A 29 -6.30 -13.31 4.06
CA ARG A 29 -5.12 -13.83 4.77
C ARG A 29 -3.85 -13.38 4.06
N HIS A 30 -2.91 -12.82 4.81
CA HIS A 30 -1.63 -12.36 4.25
C HIS A 30 -0.49 -13.22 4.76
N GLY A 31 0.43 -13.56 3.86
CA GLY A 31 1.72 -14.10 4.25
C GLY A 31 2.59 -13.02 4.89
N PHE A 32 3.55 -13.44 5.70
CA PHE A 32 4.48 -12.51 6.37
C PHE A 32 5.18 -11.56 5.38
N ARG A 33 5.57 -12.06 4.20
CA ARG A 33 6.19 -11.25 3.15
C ARG A 33 5.27 -10.15 2.60
N GLU A 34 3.97 -10.42 2.52
CA GLU A 34 2.98 -9.44 2.07
C GLU A 34 2.80 -8.33 3.12
N LEU A 35 2.85 -8.67 4.41
CA LEU A 35 2.84 -7.68 5.50
C LEU A 35 4.07 -6.76 5.43
N LEU A 36 5.27 -7.30 5.21
CA LEU A 36 6.49 -6.50 5.08
C LEU A 36 6.42 -5.56 3.87
N ALA A 37 5.95 -6.05 2.72
CA ALA A 37 5.79 -5.24 1.51
C ALA A 37 4.77 -4.10 1.74
N TYR A 38 3.66 -4.39 2.40
CA TYR A 38 2.67 -3.39 2.77
C TYR A 38 3.27 -2.31 3.69
N CYS A 39 4.03 -2.70 4.72
CA CYS A 39 4.71 -1.76 5.60
C CYS A 39 5.72 -0.88 4.85
N ALA A 40 6.49 -1.43 3.91
CA ALA A 40 7.44 -0.67 3.10
C ALA A 40 6.73 0.38 2.21
N ILE A 41 5.60 0.01 1.61
CA ILE A 41 4.76 0.91 0.82
C ILE A 41 4.15 2.01 1.70
N LEU A 42 3.64 1.66 2.88
CA LEU A 42 3.14 2.64 3.85
C LEU A 42 4.23 3.61 4.30
N ASN A 43 5.46 3.12 4.50
CA ASN A 43 6.59 3.98 4.86
C ASN A 43 6.87 5.03 3.78
N LYS A 44 6.86 4.64 2.49
CA LYS A 44 6.98 5.57 1.36
C LYS A 44 5.87 6.63 1.33
N LEU A 45 4.66 6.26 1.73
CA LEU A 45 3.52 7.18 1.76
C LEU A 45 3.55 8.12 2.98
N THR A 46 4.19 7.73 4.07
CA THR A 46 4.12 8.47 5.34
C THR A 46 5.36 9.30 5.64
N ASN A 47 6.54 8.86 5.21
CA ASN A 47 7.82 9.52 5.45
C ASN A 47 8.38 10.16 4.16
N ASP A 48 7.68 11.20 3.68
CA ASP A 48 8.31 12.33 2.99
C ASP A 48 8.83 13.31 4.05
#